data_AF-A0A6S7AQK1-F1
#
_entry.id   AF-A0A6S7AQK1-F1
#
_cell.length_a   1.000
_cell.length_b   1.000
_cell.length_c   1.000
_cell.angle_alpha   90.00
_cell.angle_beta   90.00
_cell.angle_gamma   90.00
#
_symmetry.space_group_name_H-M   'P 1'
#
loop_
_entity.id
_entity.type
_entity.pdbx_description
1 polymer ?
#
loop_
_entity_poly.entity_id
_entity_poly.type
_entity_poly.pdbx_seq_one_letter_code
_entity_poly.pdbx_strand_id
1 'polypeptide(L)' 'MRQIPWVKKAKTFSQLRSLNLLIVARQRVASGSGRPDVEIAALSERGKSEFERLIRREEGDDWTAYGRAPYVGRP' A
#
# COMPACT_ATOMS: atom_id res chain seq x y z
N MET A 1 -7.67 -0.44 -12.89
CA MET A 1 -6.76 -0.90 -11.81
C MET A 1 -6.80 -2.42 -11.72
N ARG A 2 -5.66 -3.11 -11.73
CA ARG A 2 -5.59 -4.56 -11.56
C ARG A 2 -5.45 -4.90 -10.07
N GLN A 3 -6.37 -5.69 -9.51
CA GLN A 3 -6.20 -6.22 -8.16
C GLN A 3 -5.07 -7.25 -8.14
N ILE A 4 -4.19 -7.16 -7.14
CA ILE A 4 -3.07 -8.10 -6.97
C ILE A 4 -3.37 -9.01 -5.78
N PRO A 5 -3.51 -10.32 -5.98
CA PRO A 5 -3.68 -11.26 -4.87
C PRO A 5 -2.51 -11.19 -3.89
N TRP A 6 -2.80 -11.18 -2.59
CA TRP A 6 -1.79 -11.09 -1.53
C TRP A 6 -0.68 -12.13 -1.66
N VAL A 7 -1.05 -13.38 -1.97
CA VAL A 7 -0.11 -14.49 -2.14
C VAL A 7 0.96 -14.21 -3.20
N LYS A 8 0.66 -13.41 -4.22
CA LYS A 8 1.62 -13.06 -5.28
C LYS A 8 2.67 -12.03 -4.83
N LYS A 9 2.43 -11.32 -3.73
CA LYS A 9 3.31 -10.28 -3.18
C LYS A 9 3.41 -10.36 -1.65
N ALA A 10 3.38 -11.57 -1.09
CA ALA A 10 3.26 -11.79 0.36
C ALA A 10 4.34 -11.07 1.18
N LYS A 11 5.60 -11.10 0.72
CA LYS A 11 6.72 -10.40 1.37
C LYS A 11 6.50 -8.88 1.42
N THR A 12 6.07 -8.28 0.30
CA THR A 12 5.80 -6.85 0.21
C THR A 12 4.66 -6.44 1.14
N PHE A 13 3.56 -7.20 1.15
CA PHE A 13 2.43 -6.93 2.05
C PHE A 13 2.84 -7.03 3.53
N SER A 14 3.60 -8.07 3.89
CA SER A 14 4.12 -8.25 5.25
C SER A 14 5.01 -7.08 5.69
N GLN A 15 5.91 -6.61 4.83
CA GLN A 15 6.77 -5.46 5.11
C GLN A 15 5.98 -4.16 5.27
N LEU A 16 5.05 -3.87 4.36
CA LEU A 16 4.23 -2.66 4.45
C LEU A 16 3.33 -2.66 5.69
N ARG A 17 2.85 -3.84 6.11
CA ARG A 17 2.10 -4.00 7.36
C ARG A 17 2.99 -3.82 8.60
N SER A 18 4.20 -4.37 8.62
CA SER A 18 5.13 -4.18 9.75
C SER A 18 5.58 -2.73 9.91
N LEU A 19 5.59 -1.98 8.80
CA LEU A 19 5.83 -0.53 8.78
C LEU A 19 4.57 0.32 9.08
N ASN A 20 3.42 -0.29 9.38
CA ASN A 20 2.16 0.42 9.63
C ASN A 20 1.73 1.34 8.45
N LEU A 21 2.08 0.98 7.21
CA LEU A 21 1.69 1.71 6.01
C LEU A 21 0.40 1.14 5.39
N LEU A 22 0.05 -0.10 5.75
CA LEU A 22 -1.18 -0.76 5.31
C LEU A 22 -1.97 -1.31 6.48
N ILE A 23 -3.30 -1.28 6.34
CA ILE A 23 -4.26 -2.00 7.17
C ILE A 23 -5.03 -3.02 6.33
N VAL A 24 -5.58 -4.04 6.99
CA VAL A 24 -6.53 -4.95 6.37
C VAL A 24 -7.93 -4.38 6.60
N ALA A 25 -8.64 -4.07 5.52
CA ALA A 25 -10.01 -3.58 5.56
C ALA A 25 -10.95 -4.60 4.94
N ARG A 26 -12.13 -4.77 5.54
CA ARG A 26 -13.18 -5.62 4.97
C ARG A 26 -14.01 -4.80 3.99
N GLN A 27 -13.93 -5.16 2.71
CA GLN A 27 -14.79 -4.60 1.69
C GLN A 27 -16.09 -5.40 1.64
N ARG A 28 -17.18 -4.76 2.09
CA ARG A 28 -18.52 -5.32 1.97
C ARG A 28 -19.04 -5.13 0.55
N VAL A 29 -19.59 -6.18 -0.03
CA VAL A 29 -20.21 -6.07 -1.36
C VAL A 29 -21.69 -5.72 -1.17
N ALA A 30 -22.25 -4.96 -2.11
CA ALA A 30 -23.67 -4.62 -2.09
C ALA A 30 -24.54 -5.90 -2.07
N SER A 31 -25.63 -5.84 -1.30
CA SER A 31 -26.63 -6.92 -1.26
C SER A 31 -27.15 -7.23 -2.65
N GLY A 32 -27.22 -8.51 -3.01
CA GLY A 32 -27.70 -8.99 -4.31
C GLY A 32 -26.60 -9.17 -5.37
N SER A 33 -25.35 -8.79 -5.09
CA SER A 33 -24.24 -8.98 -6.03
C SER A 33 -23.78 -10.42 -6.23
N GLY A 34 -24.20 -11.35 -5.35
CA GLY A 34 -23.77 -12.75 -5.35
C GLY A 34 -22.28 -12.97 -5.00
N ARG A 35 -21.53 -11.91 -4.66
CA ARG A 35 -20.11 -11.98 -4.33
C ARG A 35 -19.91 -11.93 -2.81
N PRO A 36 -18.98 -12.74 -2.26
CA PRO A 36 -18.68 -12.69 -0.84
C PRO A 36 -17.96 -11.39 -0.47
N ASP A 37 -18.07 -10.99 0.80
CA ASP A 37 -17.19 -9.97 1.38
C ASP A 37 -15.73 -10.39 1.21
N VAL A 38 -14.87 -9.42 0.89
CA VAL A 38 -13.44 -9.68 0.70
C VAL A 38 -12.61 -8.79 1.61
N GLU A 39 -11.47 -9.31 2.05
CA GLU A 39 -10.46 -8.50 2.70
C GLU A 39 -9.54 -7.86 1.66
N ILE A 40 -9.23 -6.58 1.87
CA ILE A 40 -8.35 -5.79 1.02
C ILE A 40 -7.28 -5.11 1.87
N ALA A 41 -6.14 -4.84 1.26
CA ALA A 41 -5.15 -3.96 1.87
C ALA A 41 -5.48 -2.51 1.51
N ALA A 42 -5.64 -1.67 2.53
CA ALA A 42 -5.85 -0.23 2.38
C ALA A 42 -4.68 0.54 3.02
N LEU A 43 -4.38 1.73 2.50
CA LEU A 43 -3.40 2.61 3.13
C LEU A 43 -3.91 3.05 4.50
N SER A 44 -3.05 2.95 5.52
CA SER A 44 -3.26 3.64 6.80
C SER A 44 -3.11 5.16 6.60
N GLU A 45 -3.45 5.97 7.60
CA GLU A 45 -3.16 7.41 7.54
C GLU A 45 -1.67 7.69 7.32
N ARG A 46 -0.79 6.99 8.05
CA ARG A 46 0.66 7.03 7.82
C ARG A 46 1.03 6.64 6.38
N GLY A 47 0.41 5.57 5.88
CA GLY A 47 0.58 5.09 4.52
C GLY A 47 0.19 6.12 3.46
N LYS A 48 -0.92 6.85 3.68
CA LYS A 48 -1.37 7.93 2.79
C LYS A 48 -0.35 9.07 2.78
N SER A 49 0.05 9.58 3.95
CA SER A 49 1.03 10.66 4.04
C SER A 49 2.36 10.28 3.40
N GLU A 50 2.79 9.03 3.60
CA GLU A 50 4.02 8.52 3.00
C GLU A 50 3.91 8.38 1.48
N PHE A 51 2.76 7.90 1.00
CA PHE A 51 2.51 7.81 -0.44
C PHE A 51 2.54 9.20 -1.11
N GLU A 52 1.92 10.20 -0.50
CA GLU A 52 2.01 11.59 -0.98
C GLU A 52 3.45 12.13 -0.96
N ARG A 53 4.22 11.82 0.08
CA ARG A 53 5.63 12.20 0.17
C ARG A 53 6.45 11.57 -0.96
N LEU A 54 6.17 10.32 -1.29
CA LEU A 54 6.83 9.61 -2.39
C LEU A 54 6.44 10.22 -3.74
N ILE A 55 5.16 10.55 -3.99
CA ILE A 55 4.72 11.24 -5.20
C ILE A 55 5.46 12.56 -5.39
N ARG A 56 5.44 13.43 -4.37
CA ARG A 56 6.13 14.74 -4.44
C ARG A 56 7.62 14.61 -4.70
N ARG A 57 8.24 13.51 -4.27
CA ARG A 57 9.66 13.25 -4.47
C ARG A 57 9.95 12.61 -5.83
N GLU A 58 9.05 11.79 -6.34
CA GLU A 58 9.13 11.25 -7.71
C GLU A 58 9.08 12.37 -8.75
N GLU A 59 8.35 13.45 -8.48
CA GLU A 59 8.33 14.67 -9.31
C GLU A 59 9.64 15.47 -9.25
N GLY A 60 10.56 15.15 -8.34
CA GLY A 60 11.88 15.78 -8.21
C GLY A 60 12.99 15.01 -8.94
N ASP A 61 14.08 15.70 -9.28
CA ASP A 61 15.23 15.13 -10.01
C ASP A 61 16.03 14.06 -9.24
N ASP A 62 15.73 13.82 -7.96
CA ASP A 62 16.48 12.87 -7.11
C ASP A 62 15.87 11.46 -7.02
N TRP A 63 14.75 11.20 -7.70
CA TRP A 63 14.00 9.95 -7.60
C TRP A 63 14.85 8.71 -7.92
N THR A 64 15.66 8.77 -8.98
CA THR A 64 16.50 7.65 -9.42
C THR A 64 17.57 7.28 -8.39
N ALA A 65 18.10 8.27 -7.66
CA ALA A 65 19.05 8.03 -6.57
C ALA A 65 18.33 7.50 -5.32
N TYR A 66 17.13 8.02 -5.04
CA TYR A 66 16.33 7.63 -3.89
C TYR A 66 15.83 6.17 -3.98
N GLY A 67 15.38 5.72 -5.15
CA GLY A 67 14.87 4.36 -5.35
C GLY A 67 15.91 3.24 -5.18
N ARG A 68 17.21 3.57 -5.18
CA ARG A 68 18.31 2.61 -4.94
C ARG A 68 18.66 2.45 -3.46
N ALA A 69 18.23 3.37 -2.60
CA ALA A 69 18.51 3.32 -1.18
C ALA A 69 17.49 2.41 -0.44
N PRO A 70 17.89 1.75 0.67
CA PRO A 70 16.95 1.06 1.54
C PRO A 70 15.86 2.02 2.03
N TYR A 71 14.62 1.53 2.10
CA TYR A 71 13.52 2.31 2.62
C TYR A 71 13.71 2.61 4.11
N VAL A 72 14.08 3.84 4.43
CA VAL A 72 14.13 4.41 5.78
C VAL A 72 12.88 5.27 5.96
N GLY A 73 11.77 4.62 6.30
CA GLY A 73 10.53 5.33 6.62
C GLY A 73 10.79 6.33 7.73
N ARG A 74 10.55 7.62 7.49
CA ARG A 74 10.67 8.63 8.55
C ARG A 74 9.60 8.34 9.62
N PRO A 75 9.94 8.50 10.91
CA PRO A 75 8.95 8.47 11.98
C PRO A 75 7.89 9.55 11.79
#